data_AF-L0JYX8-F1
#
_entry.id   AF-L0JYX8-F1
#
_cell.length_a   1.000
_cell.length_b   1.000
_cell.length_c   1.000
_cell.angle_alpha   90.00
_cell.angle_beta   90.00
_cell.angle_gamma   90.00
#
_symmetry.space_group_name_H-M   'P 1'
#
loop_
_entity.id
_entity.type
_entity.pdbx_description
1 polymer ?
#
loop_
_entity_poly.entity_id
_entity_poly.type
_entity_poly.pdbx_seq_one_letter_code
_entity_poly.pdbx_strand_id
1 'polypeptide(L)'
;MTSPIVFPTYWQGLVAAMLAVVIYLLAQPIFHGVGGKLGTTAFVGVALTILGTPTSFLSDQLPASDTVVLVVGFSVIAAVVTFTLHHRLPLDPVSASAVIGILGGVALPWLYPGAGDLLAAAIYAASFAGMSDSTRIPDERWMAMAGIAVGLVVVYTAPYLGGSGGKLGTIAFVSCLAVYGLLGTVYRVLVKRHIERLPRRDVS
;
A
#
# COMPACT_ATOMS: atom_id res chain seq x y z
N MET A 1 -14.53 -3.17 2.54
CA MET A 1 -15.70 -2.46 1.97
C MET A 1 -15.69 -2.74 0.48
N THR A 2 -16.53 -3.67 0.03
CA THR A 2 -16.75 -3.95 -1.38
C THR A 2 -18.12 -3.40 -1.73
N SER A 3 -18.25 -2.70 -2.86
CA SER A 3 -19.52 -2.09 -3.27
C SER A 3 -20.60 -3.15 -3.46
N PRO A 4 -21.88 -2.89 -3.13
CA PRO A 4 -23.00 -3.78 -3.44
C PRO A 4 -23.14 -4.08 -4.94
N ILE A 5 -22.58 -3.22 -5.81
CA ILE A 5 -22.52 -3.46 -7.26
C ILE A 5 -21.58 -4.64 -7.58
N VAL A 6 -20.52 -4.82 -6.80
CA VAL A 6 -19.53 -5.88 -6.96
C VAL A 6 -19.96 -7.16 -6.23
N PHE A 7 -20.59 -7.02 -5.06
CA PHE A 7 -21.24 -8.13 -4.34
C PHE A 7 -22.74 -7.89 -4.21
N PRO A 8 -23.54 -8.23 -5.25
CA PRO A 8 -24.99 -8.16 -5.18
C PRO A 8 -25.59 -9.10 -4.14
N THR A 9 -24.86 -10.14 -3.70
CA THR A 9 -25.35 -11.12 -2.73
C THR A 9 -24.38 -11.32 -1.57
N TYR A 10 -24.91 -11.39 -0.34
CA TYR A 10 -24.12 -11.62 0.88
C TYR A 10 -23.26 -12.89 0.83
N TRP A 11 -23.71 -13.92 0.09
CA TRP A 11 -22.97 -15.16 -0.11
C TRP A 11 -21.59 -14.95 -0.76
N GLN A 12 -21.50 -14.05 -1.75
CA GLN A 12 -20.24 -13.76 -2.44
C GLN A 12 -19.22 -13.12 -1.50
N GLY A 13 -19.69 -12.23 -0.60
CA GLY A 13 -18.84 -11.65 0.44
C GLY A 13 -18.31 -12.69 1.42
N LEU A 14 -19.13 -13.68 1.79
CA LEU A 14 -18.71 -14.77 2.70
C LEU A 14 -17.66 -15.68 2.05
N VAL A 15 -17.85 -16.04 0.77
CA VAL A 15 -16.84 -16.81 0.02
C VAL A 15 -15.53 -16.03 -0.10
N ALA A 16 -15.60 -14.72 -0.40
CA ALA A 16 -14.40 -13.87 -0.49
C ALA A 16 -13.65 -13.79 0.84
N ALA A 17 -14.37 -13.71 1.96
CA ALA A 17 -13.78 -13.71 3.29
C ALA A 17 -13.09 -15.05 3.62
N MET A 18 -13.71 -16.18 3.30
CA MET A 18 -13.09 -17.51 3.50
C MET A 18 -11.81 -17.66 2.68
N LEU A 19 -11.84 -17.26 1.40
CA LEU A 19 -10.65 -17.29 0.56
C LEU A 19 -9.55 -16.36 1.09
N ALA A 20 -9.90 -15.14 1.52
CA ALA A 20 -8.96 -14.20 2.11
C ALA A 20 -8.27 -14.76 3.37
N VAL A 21 -9.02 -15.44 4.24
CA VAL A 21 -8.47 -16.10 5.45
C VAL A 21 -7.49 -17.20 5.06
N VAL A 22 -7.84 -18.07 4.11
CA VAL A 22 -6.94 -19.13 3.64
C VAL A 22 -5.64 -18.54 3.09
N ILE A 23 -5.74 -17.52 2.23
CA ILE A 23 -4.57 -16.85 1.65
C ILE A 23 -3.73 -16.18 2.74
N TYR A 24 -4.37 -15.55 3.73
CA TYR A 24 -3.66 -14.91 4.83
C TYR A 24 -2.87 -15.93 5.66
N LEU A 25 -3.48 -17.06 6.03
CA LEU A 25 -2.80 -18.10 6.80
C LEU A 25 -1.57 -18.66 6.06
N LEU A 26 -1.65 -18.78 4.73
CA LEU A 26 -0.52 -19.21 3.89
C LEU A 26 0.56 -18.12 3.73
N ALA A 27 0.17 -16.85 3.66
CA ALA A 27 1.08 -15.73 3.38
C ALA A 27 1.75 -15.13 4.63
N GLN A 28 1.11 -15.26 5.81
CA GLN A 28 1.59 -14.70 7.07
C GLN A 28 3.08 -14.98 7.32
N PRO A 29 3.61 -16.22 7.25
CA PRO A 29 5.01 -16.50 7.61
C PRO A 29 6.05 -15.86 6.68
N ILE A 30 5.67 -15.46 5.46
CA ILE A 30 6.62 -15.00 4.43
C ILE A 30 6.87 -13.49 4.53
N PHE A 31 5.85 -12.72 4.87
CA PHE A 31 5.87 -11.26 4.72
C PHE A 31 5.87 -10.50 6.06
N HIS A 32 6.47 -11.02 7.13
CA HIS A 32 6.56 -10.30 8.41
C HIS A 32 7.14 -8.88 8.23
N GLY A 33 6.45 -7.89 8.82
CA GLY A 33 6.85 -6.47 8.83
C GLY A 33 6.57 -5.63 7.58
N VAL A 34 5.83 -6.13 6.58
CA VAL A 34 5.45 -5.33 5.39
C VAL A 34 4.03 -4.76 5.56
N GLY A 35 3.85 -3.45 5.31
CA GLY A 35 2.54 -2.78 5.30
C GLY A 35 1.59 -3.31 4.21
N GLY A 36 0.27 -3.19 4.41
CA GLY A 36 -0.75 -3.48 3.38
C GLY A 36 -1.14 -4.96 3.13
N LYS A 37 -0.49 -5.92 3.79
CA LYS A 37 -0.72 -7.37 3.57
C LYS A 37 -2.18 -7.81 3.72
N LEU A 38 -2.86 -7.35 4.78
CA LEU A 38 -4.26 -7.71 5.04
C LEU A 38 -5.16 -7.25 3.88
N GLY A 39 -4.93 -6.04 3.35
CA GLY A 39 -5.68 -5.56 2.20
C GLY A 39 -5.41 -6.37 0.93
N THR A 40 -4.18 -6.85 0.74
CA THR A 40 -3.85 -7.75 -0.39
C THR A 40 -4.64 -9.05 -0.32
N THR A 41 -4.67 -9.70 0.85
CA THR A 41 -5.43 -10.94 1.02
C THR A 41 -6.92 -10.75 0.79
N ALA A 42 -7.46 -9.61 1.24
CA ALA A 42 -8.85 -9.24 0.98
C ALA A 42 -9.11 -9.00 -0.52
N PHE A 43 -8.21 -8.30 -1.22
CA PHE A 43 -8.34 -8.05 -2.65
C PHE A 43 -8.28 -9.33 -3.47
N VAL A 44 -7.35 -10.25 -3.16
CA VAL A 44 -7.27 -11.53 -3.87
C VAL A 44 -8.52 -12.38 -3.60
N GLY A 45 -9.02 -12.41 -2.36
CA GLY A 45 -10.29 -13.08 -2.05
C GLY A 45 -11.45 -12.53 -2.87
N VAL A 46 -11.57 -11.20 -2.97
CA VAL A 46 -12.58 -10.52 -3.79
C VAL A 46 -12.39 -10.81 -5.28
N ALA A 47 -11.16 -10.71 -5.81
CA ALA A 47 -10.85 -10.97 -7.21
C ALA A 47 -11.20 -12.42 -7.61
N LEU A 48 -10.85 -13.40 -6.77
CA LEU A 48 -11.18 -14.81 -7.01
C LEU A 48 -12.68 -15.07 -7.05
N THR A 49 -13.47 -14.39 -6.21
CA THR A 49 -14.94 -14.50 -6.27
C THR A 49 -15.56 -13.85 -7.50
N ILE A 50 -14.95 -12.78 -8.02
CA ILE A 50 -15.47 -12.05 -9.18
C ILE A 50 -15.12 -12.75 -10.51
N LEU A 51 -14.07 -13.58 -10.57
CA LEU A 51 -13.71 -14.34 -11.78
C LEU A 51 -14.86 -15.22 -12.33
N GLY A 52 -15.88 -15.52 -11.54
CA GLY A 52 -17.09 -16.23 -11.96
C GLY A 52 -18.32 -15.36 -12.21
N THR A 53 -18.22 -14.03 -12.13
CA THR A 53 -19.38 -13.11 -12.18
C THR A 53 -19.15 -12.00 -13.22
N PRO A 54 -20.09 -11.73 -14.13
CA PRO A 54 -19.95 -10.66 -15.12
C PRO A 54 -20.28 -9.30 -14.47
N THR A 55 -19.39 -8.79 -13.61
CA THR A 55 -19.51 -7.45 -13.02
C THR A 55 -18.47 -6.51 -13.60
N SER A 56 -18.91 -5.34 -14.05
CA SER A 56 -18.03 -4.24 -14.45
C SER A 56 -17.60 -3.42 -13.22
N PHE A 57 -16.33 -3.05 -13.14
CA PHE A 57 -15.87 -2.05 -12.16
C PHE A 57 -16.41 -0.67 -12.51
N LEU A 58 -16.60 0.17 -11.51
CA LEU A 58 -16.90 1.59 -11.72
C LEU A 58 -15.67 2.25 -12.35
N SER A 59 -15.87 2.82 -13.54
CA SER A 59 -14.84 3.52 -14.29
C SER A 59 -15.06 5.02 -14.27
N ASP A 60 -14.12 5.75 -13.67
CA ASP A 60 -14.12 7.21 -13.64
C ASP A 60 -13.11 7.79 -14.64
N GLN A 61 -13.16 9.10 -14.85
CA GLN A 61 -12.20 9.82 -15.69
C GLN A 61 -10.84 9.96 -14.98
N LEU A 62 -9.76 10.11 -15.76
CA LEU A 62 -8.43 10.36 -15.21
C LEU A 62 -8.40 11.73 -14.50
N PRO A 63 -7.78 11.83 -13.31
CA PRO A 63 -7.63 13.10 -12.61
C PRO A 63 -6.78 14.10 -13.38
N ALA A 64 -7.04 15.40 -13.20
CA ALA A 64 -6.20 16.47 -13.73
C ALA A 64 -4.76 16.40 -13.13
N SER A 65 -3.76 16.89 -13.88
CA SER A 65 -2.35 16.88 -13.48
C SER A 65 -2.09 17.45 -12.08
N ASP A 66 -2.80 18.52 -11.73
CA ASP A 66 -2.64 19.22 -10.46
C ASP A 66 -3.08 18.34 -9.27
N THR A 67 -4.12 17.53 -9.47
CA THR A 67 -4.60 16.56 -8.48
C THR A 67 -3.60 15.43 -8.28
N VAL A 68 -2.90 15.00 -9.34
CA VAL A 68 -1.87 13.95 -9.24
C VAL A 68 -0.76 14.38 -8.29
N VAL A 69 -0.27 15.61 -8.44
CA VAL A 69 0.81 16.15 -7.60
C VAL A 69 0.36 16.23 -6.14
N LEU A 70 -0.87 16.69 -5.88
CA LEU A 70 -1.44 16.72 -4.53
C LEU A 70 -1.54 15.31 -3.94
N VAL A 71 -2.09 14.35 -4.68
CA VAL A 71 -2.25 12.96 -4.23
C VAL A 71 -0.91 12.33 -3.87
N VAL A 72 0.11 12.50 -4.73
CA VAL A 72 1.45 11.99 -4.46
C VAL A 72 2.05 12.68 -3.22
N GLY A 73 1.92 14.00 -3.12
CA GLY A 73 2.43 14.77 -1.97
C GLY A 73 1.82 14.30 -0.65
N PHE A 74 0.49 14.22 -0.57
CA PHE A 74 -0.21 13.74 0.62
C PHE A 74 0.09 12.27 0.93
N SER A 75 0.27 11.43 -0.09
CA SER A 75 0.68 10.03 0.09
C SER A 75 2.06 9.93 0.75
N VAL A 76 3.03 10.71 0.29
CA VAL A 76 4.38 10.72 0.88
C VAL A 76 4.32 11.15 2.34
N ILE A 77 3.62 12.25 2.63
CA ILE A 77 3.47 12.76 3.98
C ILE A 77 2.81 11.71 4.88
N ALA A 78 1.71 11.11 4.45
CA ALA A 78 0.99 10.10 5.22
C ALA A 78 1.84 8.85 5.51
N ALA A 79 2.58 8.35 4.51
CA ALA A 79 3.46 7.20 4.70
C ALA A 79 4.59 7.49 5.71
N VAL A 80 5.28 8.62 5.56
CA VAL A 80 6.39 9.02 6.43
C VAL A 80 5.89 9.35 7.84
N VAL A 81 4.82 10.12 7.97
CA VAL A 81 4.24 10.45 9.28
C VAL A 81 3.79 9.18 9.99
N THR A 82 3.09 8.26 9.31
CA THR A 82 2.67 7.00 9.95
C THR A 82 3.87 6.18 10.42
N PHE A 83 4.89 6.04 9.56
CA PHE A 83 6.12 5.31 9.88
C PHE A 83 6.86 5.93 11.07
N THR A 84 7.03 7.25 11.08
CA THR A 84 7.70 7.96 12.18
C THR A 84 6.91 7.89 13.47
N LEU A 85 5.58 7.99 13.40
CA LEU A 85 4.72 7.99 14.57
C LEU A 85 4.86 6.67 15.35
N HIS A 86 4.77 5.53 14.66
CA HIS A 86 4.87 4.24 15.34
C HIS A 86 6.30 3.82 15.70
N HIS A 87 7.34 4.47 15.14
CA HIS A 87 8.74 4.23 15.53
C HIS A 87 9.21 5.13 16.67
N ARG A 88 8.66 6.35 16.80
CA ARG A 88 9.11 7.35 17.78
C ARG A 88 8.18 7.49 18.98
N LEU A 89 6.92 7.10 18.85
CA LEU A 89 5.95 7.08 19.95
C LEU A 89 5.64 5.64 20.35
N PRO A 90 5.12 5.39 21.57
CA PRO A 90 4.68 4.07 22.01
C PRO A 90 3.34 3.65 21.37
N LEU A 91 3.12 4.01 20.10
CA LEU A 91 1.92 3.67 19.34
C LEU A 91 2.20 2.44 18.50
N ASP A 92 1.26 1.50 18.49
CA ASP A 92 1.33 0.39 17.55
C ASP A 92 1.08 0.89 16.10
N PRO A 93 1.60 0.17 15.08
CA PRO A 93 1.46 0.59 13.68
C PRO A 93 0.00 0.76 13.24
N VAL A 94 -0.93 -0.03 13.78
CA VAL A 94 -2.35 0.00 13.41
C VAL A 94 -3.00 1.27 13.95
N SER A 95 -2.76 1.61 15.22
CA SER A 95 -3.24 2.85 15.83
C SER A 95 -2.68 4.09 15.12
N ALA A 96 -1.39 4.07 14.74
CA ALA A 96 -0.79 5.15 13.98
C ALA A 96 -1.49 5.35 12.62
N SER A 97 -1.72 4.26 11.88
CA SER A 97 -2.45 4.30 10.61
C SER A 97 -3.91 4.72 10.77
N ALA A 98 -4.57 4.30 11.85
CA ALA A 98 -5.95 4.69 12.16
C ALA A 98 -6.09 6.20 12.39
N VAL A 99 -5.18 6.81 13.16
CA VAL A 99 -5.17 8.26 13.40
C VAL A 99 -4.97 9.02 12.09
N ILE A 100 -3.96 8.66 11.31
CA ILE A 100 -3.68 9.32 10.02
C ILE A 100 -4.83 9.12 9.03
N GLY A 101 -5.44 7.93 9.04
CA GLY A 101 -6.59 7.62 8.21
C GLY A 101 -7.84 8.42 8.55
N ILE A 102 -8.17 8.58 9.83
CA ILE A 102 -9.31 9.39 10.27
C ILE A 102 -9.06 10.87 9.93
N LEU A 103 -7.87 11.38 10.22
CA LEU A 103 -7.52 12.77 9.92
C LEU A 103 -7.61 13.06 8.42
N GLY A 104 -6.99 12.22 7.58
CA GLY A 104 -7.05 12.39 6.13
C GLY A 104 -8.46 12.18 5.56
N GLY A 105 -9.17 11.16 6.06
CA GLY A 105 -10.51 10.81 5.59
C GLY A 105 -11.58 11.84 5.92
N VAL A 106 -11.42 12.62 6.99
CA VAL A 106 -12.35 13.69 7.37
C VAL A 106 -11.89 15.05 6.82
N ALA A 107 -10.61 15.39 6.95
CA ALA A 107 -10.12 16.72 6.61
C ALA A 107 -10.05 16.95 5.09
N LEU A 108 -9.63 15.96 4.30
CA LEU A 108 -9.40 16.16 2.87
C LEU A 108 -10.69 16.32 2.05
N PRO A 109 -11.77 15.57 2.30
CA PRO A 109 -13.06 15.84 1.63
C PRO A 109 -13.62 17.22 1.93
N TRP A 110 -13.39 17.73 3.14
CA TRP A 110 -13.80 19.07 3.52
C TRP A 110 -12.94 20.17 2.87
N LEU A 111 -11.63 19.96 2.78
CA LEU A 111 -10.69 20.95 2.24
C LEU A 111 -10.66 20.97 0.70
N TYR A 112 -10.92 19.84 0.04
CA TYR A 112 -10.88 19.69 -1.42
C TYR A 112 -12.14 18.99 -1.96
N PRO A 113 -13.29 19.69 -2.08
CA PRO A 113 -14.57 19.08 -2.45
C PRO A 113 -14.59 18.32 -3.79
N GLY A 114 -13.71 18.67 -4.74
CA GLY A 114 -13.63 18.02 -6.05
C GLY A 114 -12.67 16.83 -6.14
N ALA A 115 -11.74 16.68 -5.20
CA ALA A 115 -10.69 15.64 -5.23
C ALA A 115 -10.53 14.89 -3.89
N GLY A 116 -11.37 15.22 -2.93
CA GLY A 116 -11.26 14.82 -1.54
C GLY A 116 -11.28 13.31 -1.33
N ASP A 117 -12.14 12.60 -2.05
CA ASP A 117 -12.25 11.14 -1.96
C ASP A 117 -10.97 10.44 -2.44
N LEU A 118 -10.38 10.93 -3.54
CA LEU A 118 -9.13 10.40 -4.07
C LEU A 118 -7.97 10.69 -3.11
N LEU A 119 -7.92 11.90 -2.56
CA LEU A 119 -6.91 12.29 -1.58
C LEU A 119 -7.05 11.46 -0.28
N ALA A 120 -8.26 11.26 0.21
CA ALA A 120 -8.55 10.46 1.40
C ALA A 120 -8.15 9.00 1.19
N ALA A 121 -8.51 8.42 0.03
CA ALA A 121 -8.10 7.07 -0.34
C ALA A 121 -6.57 6.94 -0.43
N ALA A 122 -5.89 7.96 -0.95
CA ALA A 122 -4.44 7.99 -1.07
C ALA A 122 -3.74 8.09 0.29
N ILE A 123 -4.19 8.98 1.19
CA ILE A 123 -3.67 9.04 2.56
C ILE A 123 -3.89 7.71 3.28
N TYR A 124 -5.07 7.10 3.13
CA TYR A 124 -5.37 5.84 3.79
C TYR A 124 -4.53 4.68 3.25
N ALA A 125 -4.32 4.61 1.93
CA ALA A 125 -3.41 3.64 1.33
C ALA A 125 -1.97 3.85 1.79
N ALA A 126 -1.50 5.10 1.81
CA ALA A 126 -0.15 5.42 2.18
C ALA A 126 0.14 5.18 3.67
N SER A 127 -0.84 5.40 4.56
CA SER A 127 -0.70 5.07 5.97
C SER A 127 -0.50 3.55 6.16
N PHE A 128 -1.12 2.71 5.32
CA PHE A 128 -0.86 1.26 5.35
C PHE A 128 0.57 0.90 4.94
N ALA A 129 1.14 1.61 3.96
CA ALA A 129 2.55 1.44 3.60
C ALA A 129 3.46 1.87 4.76
N GLY A 130 3.09 2.97 5.43
CA GLY A 130 3.74 3.50 6.62
C GLY A 130 3.77 2.56 7.83
N MET A 131 2.91 1.54 7.89
CA MET A 131 2.96 0.50 8.94
C MET A 131 4.11 -0.52 8.78
N SER A 132 4.99 -0.34 7.79
CA SER A 132 6.10 -1.27 7.57
C SER A 132 7.17 -1.11 8.64
N ASP A 133 7.78 -2.22 9.05
CA ASP A 133 8.85 -2.23 10.03
C ASP A 133 10.17 -1.71 9.45
N SER A 134 10.99 -1.12 10.31
CA SER A 134 12.37 -0.70 10.00
C SER A 134 13.28 -1.83 9.53
N THR A 135 12.94 -3.09 9.81
CA THR A 135 13.66 -4.27 9.29
C THR A 135 13.48 -4.45 7.78
N ARG A 136 12.42 -3.91 7.20
CA ARG A 136 12.12 -3.96 5.77
C ARG A 136 12.43 -2.64 5.09
N ILE A 137 11.97 -1.53 5.66
CA ILE A 137 12.22 -0.19 5.13
C ILE A 137 13.05 0.58 6.16
N PRO A 138 14.37 0.74 5.95
CA PRO A 138 15.29 1.16 7.01
C PRO A 138 15.10 2.62 7.44
N ASP A 139 14.76 3.50 6.48
CA ASP A 139 14.71 4.95 6.72
C ASP A 139 13.43 5.59 6.17
N GLU A 140 13.09 6.74 6.74
CA GLU A 140 12.00 7.63 6.30
C GLU A 140 12.13 8.01 4.81
N ARG A 141 13.36 8.10 4.27
CA ARG A 141 13.62 8.38 2.85
C ARG A 141 13.13 7.25 1.94
N TRP A 142 13.34 6.00 2.34
CA TRP A 142 12.83 4.84 1.61
C TRP A 142 11.32 4.71 1.78
N MET A 143 10.78 5.11 2.93
CA MET A 143 9.33 5.21 3.12
C MET A 143 8.72 6.29 2.23
N ALA A 144 9.39 7.43 2.03
CA ALA A 144 8.94 8.44 1.09
C ALA A 144 8.87 7.90 -0.34
N MET A 145 9.85 7.09 -0.77
CA MET A 145 9.80 6.40 -2.06
C MET A 145 8.61 5.44 -2.16
N ALA A 146 8.29 4.72 -1.09
CA ALA A 146 7.09 3.89 -1.04
C ALA A 146 5.81 4.73 -1.14
N GLY A 147 5.76 5.87 -0.45
CA GLY A 147 4.65 6.83 -0.53
C GLY A 147 4.44 7.43 -1.93
N ILE A 148 5.53 7.73 -2.66
CA ILE A 148 5.46 8.15 -4.07
C ILE A 148 4.84 7.05 -4.92
N ALA A 149 5.34 5.81 -4.77
CA ALA A 149 4.81 4.67 -5.50
C ALA A 149 3.32 4.43 -5.19
N VAL A 150 2.92 4.53 -3.92
CA VAL A 150 1.50 4.41 -3.52
C VAL A 150 0.67 5.49 -4.20
N GLY A 151 1.07 6.76 -4.11
CA GLY A 151 0.33 7.87 -4.70
C GLY A 151 0.14 7.72 -6.20
N LEU A 152 1.20 7.38 -6.94
CA LEU A 152 1.13 7.14 -8.38
C LEU A 152 0.17 5.98 -8.71
N VAL A 153 0.32 4.85 -8.02
CA VAL A 153 -0.53 3.69 -8.28
C VAL A 153 -1.99 3.98 -7.91
N VAL A 154 -2.27 4.73 -6.84
CA VAL A 154 -3.64 5.14 -6.48
C VAL A 154 -4.25 5.99 -7.60
N VAL A 155 -3.54 6.99 -8.12
CA VAL A 155 -4.04 7.85 -9.21
C VAL A 155 -4.35 7.02 -10.46
N TYR A 156 -3.42 6.17 -10.89
CA TYR A 156 -3.59 5.41 -12.14
C TYR A 156 -4.56 4.23 -12.00
N THR A 157 -4.84 3.74 -10.79
CA THR A 157 -5.81 2.64 -10.54
C THR A 157 -7.16 3.12 -10.05
N ALA A 158 -7.31 4.40 -9.70
CA ALA A 158 -8.58 5.02 -9.33
C ALA A 158 -9.70 4.71 -10.33
N PRO A 159 -9.51 4.90 -11.66
CA PRO A 159 -10.58 4.74 -12.64
C PRO A 159 -10.85 3.29 -13.08
N TYR A 160 -10.09 2.29 -12.63
CA TYR A 160 -10.25 0.91 -13.13
C TYR A 160 -10.80 -0.07 -12.10
N LEU A 161 -10.67 0.26 -10.82
CA LEU A 161 -10.94 -0.66 -9.71
C LEU A 161 -11.81 0.04 -8.64
N GLY A 162 -12.79 0.82 -9.07
CA GLY A 162 -13.79 1.42 -8.18
C GLY A 162 -14.61 0.35 -7.47
N GLY A 163 -14.81 0.49 -6.16
CA GLY A 163 -15.64 -0.41 -5.36
C GLY A 163 -15.04 -1.77 -4.97
N SER A 164 -13.80 -2.07 -5.36
CA SER A 164 -13.12 -3.32 -4.96
C SER A 164 -12.53 -3.24 -3.55
N GLY A 165 -12.99 -4.11 -2.65
CA GLY A 165 -12.40 -4.25 -1.31
C GLY A 165 -10.93 -4.67 -1.38
N GLY A 166 -10.10 -4.15 -0.47
CA GLY A 166 -8.68 -4.53 -0.35
C GLY A 166 -7.70 -3.84 -1.33
N LYS A 167 -8.20 -3.07 -2.30
CA LYS A 167 -7.37 -2.36 -3.31
C LYS A 167 -6.25 -1.52 -2.67
N LEU A 168 -6.61 -0.64 -1.73
CA LEU A 168 -5.65 0.30 -1.12
C LEU A 168 -4.51 -0.41 -0.38
N GLY A 169 -4.80 -1.51 0.32
CA GLY A 169 -3.76 -2.30 0.98
C GLY A 169 -2.91 -3.10 -0.02
N THR A 170 -3.47 -3.53 -1.14
CA THR A 170 -2.69 -4.16 -2.23
C THR A 170 -1.69 -3.18 -2.82
N ILE A 171 -2.12 -1.94 -3.06
CA ILE A 171 -1.26 -0.88 -3.55
C ILE A 171 -0.11 -0.64 -2.56
N ALA A 172 -0.44 -0.45 -1.29
CA ALA A 172 0.55 -0.28 -0.22
C ALA A 172 1.56 -1.43 -0.17
N PHE A 173 1.08 -2.68 -0.19
CA PHE A 173 1.93 -3.87 -0.12
C PHE A 173 2.88 -3.97 -1.31
N VAL A 174 2.37 -3.81 -2.54
CA VAL A 174 3.18 -3.89 -3.76
C VAL A 174 4.21 -2.74 -3.80
N SER A 175 3.82 -1.54 -3.40
CA SER A 175 4.74 -0.40 -3.31
C SER A 175 5.87 -0.64 -2.30
N CYS A 176 5.55 -1.14 -1.11
CA CYS A 176 6.57 -1.50 -0.11
C CYS A 176 7.50 -2.61 -0.61
N LEU A 177 6.95 -3.64 -1.26
CA LEU A 177 7.76 -4.75 -1.80
C LEU A 177 8.68 -4.28 -2.93
N ALA A 178 8.22 -3.37 -3.79
CA ALA A 178 9.03 -2.78 -4.84
C ALA A 178 10.23 -2.02 -4.26
N VAL A 179 10.00 -1.20 -3.23
CA VAL A 179 11.08 -0.48 -2.53
C VAL A 179 12.04 -1.45 -1.83
N TYR A 180 11.51 -2.46 -1.15
CA TYR A 180 12.33 -3.48 -0.49
C TYR A 180 13.19 -4.28 -1.48
N GLY A 181 12.64 -4.66 -2.63
CA GLY A 181 13.37 -5.34 -3.70
C GLY A 181 14.46 -4.46 -4.32
N LEU A 182 14.20 -3.17 -4.49
CA LEU A 182 15.18 -2.20 -4.96
C LEU A 182 16.36 -2.08 -3.99
N LEU A 183 16.06 -1.93 -2.69
CA LEU A 183 17.07 -1.92 -1.62
C LEU A 183 17.95 -3.17 -1.63
N GLY A 184 17.35 -4.36 -1.72
CA GLY A 184 18.08 -5.62 -1.78
C GLY A 184 19.00 -5.71 -3.01
N THR A 185 18.56 -5.18 -4.15
CA THR A 185 19.36 -5.16 -5.39
C THR A 185 20.55 -4.21 -5.26
N VAL A 186 20.32 -3.00 -4.75
CA VAL A 186 21.39 -2.01 -4.52
C VAL A 186 22.42 -2.54 -3.54
N TYR A 187 21.99 -3.14 -2.43
CA TYR A 187 22.90 -3.72 -1.43
C TYR A 187 23.79 -4.82 -2.04
N ARG A 188 23.20 -5.74 -2.82
CA ARG A 188 23.98 -6.78 -3.53
C ARG A 188 25.00 -6.20 -4.49
N VAL A 189 24.65 -5.16 -5.24
CA VAL A 189 25.56 -4.50 -6.19
C VAL A 189 26.70 -3.79 -5.45
N LEU A 190 26.41 -3.09 -4.36
CA LEU A 190 27.43 -2.39 -3.58
C LEU A 190 28.40 -3.36 -2.89
N VAL A 191 27.89 -4.43 -2.29
CA VAL A 191 28.72 -5.48 -1.67
C VAL A 191 29.59 -6.17 -2.71
N LYS A 192 29.03 -6.53 -3.87
CA LYS A 192 29.82 -7.11 -4.96
C LYS A 192 30.95 -6.19 -5.40
N ARG A 193 30.67 -4.90 -5.60
CA ARG A 193 31.69 -3.89 -5.94
C ARG A 193 32.72 -3.70 -4.84
N HIS A 194 32.34 -3.83 -3.57
CA HIS A 194 33.27 -3.74 -2.45
C HIS A 194 34.22 -4.95 -2.41
N ILE A 195 33.69 -6.16 -2.59
CA ILE A 195 34.49 -7.40 -2.65
C ILE A 195 35.46 -7.37 -3.83
N GLU A 196 35.02 -6.91 -5.01
CA GLU A 196 35.88 -6.77 -6.20
C GLU A 196 37.02 -5.75 -6.02
N ARG A 197 36.87 -4.81 -5.09
CA ARG A 197 37.91 -3.81 -4.75
C ARG A 197 38.87 -4.25 -3.65
N LEU A 198 38.63 -5.40 -2.98
CA LEU A 198 39.56 -5.90 -1.98
C LEU A 198 40.82 -6.43 -2.69
N PRO A 199 42.03 -6.02 -2.27
CA PRO A 199 43.25 -6.56 -2.83
C PRO A 199 43.24 -8.07 -2.62
N ARG A 200 43.43 -8.83 -3.71
CA ARG A 200 43.63 -10.27 -3.62
C ARG A 200 44.85 -10.47 -2.72
N ARG A 201 44.63 -11.00 -1.51
CA ARG A 201 45.73 -11.53 -0.71
C ARG A 201 46.25 -12.73 -1.50
N ASP A 202 47.38 -12.55 -2.16
CA ASP A 202 48.18 -13.65 -2.67
C ASP A 202 48.59 -14.49 -1.46
N VAL A 203 47.86 -15.58 -1.24
CA VAL A 203 48.22 -16.59 -0.26
C VAL A 203 49.26 -17.46 -0.94
N SER A 204 50.52 -17.09 -0.73
CA SER A 204 51.71 -17.86 -1.12
C SER A 204 51.85 -19.11 -0.25
#